data_AF-A0A553KDS5-F1
#
_entry.id   AF-A0A553KDS5-F1
#
_cell.length_a   1.000
_cell.length_b   1.000
_cell.length_c   1.000
_cell.angle_alpha   90.00
_cell.angle_beta   90.00
_cell.angle_gamma   90.00
#
_symmetry.space_group_name_H-M   'P 1'
#
loop_
_entity.id
_entity.type
_entity.pdbx_description
1 polymer ?
#
loop_
_entity_poly.entity_id
_entity_poly.type
_entity_poly.pdbx_seq_one_letter_code
_entity_poly.pdbx_strand_id
1 'polypeptide(L)'
;MVHKVKPIKGYQLPTPTPTPTAPPPIPNNLQEECIRVQKVYDWVVFANRDRNKVPIPDDCRPLVDAAIRAGQDITIQCVEPIVPPPFPLIPKPQPTISPEFSCRVIGIRRETITVGGAVVRVGVVRFLFGATVLLRIFADGTFLCEFPATIQFDDEVVLCLPEPLDESNILCRITAIECMPIGSVLLGGMVELEITICKEIQVEAEVKLEVLAKFCAPRPNDIPVPTPSPGPGFRCPPIVFPPQCPTIFPRANCDCQATANTLITGVPVSLGLPPLAPTEIGTVQLIADICPSCNPSASTFTFNFFDTPGPTPLPDVFPGDQSFSLTPTTISSPTCITVLPDLGLGIVLPTIALGLTVTGTGVRTFTATGTQETVNYTLVLAETGLGLPDVVLLVLTNGAGVPVFSAALTVVPDEQLLVQDCVTFPDVIPTPSIP
;
A
#
# COMPACT_ATOMS: atom_id res chain seq x y z
N MET A 1 9.60 -70.52 59.30
CA MET A 1 9.78 -70.00 57.92
C MET A 1 9.24 -68.58 57.89
N VAL A 2 10.12 -67.61 57.69
CA VAL A 2 9.85 -66.16 57.79
C VAL A 2 9.48 -65.66 56.39
N HIS A 3 8.27 -65.14 56.22
CA HIS A 3 7.87 -64.46 54.98
C HIS A 3 8.00 -62.94 55.15
N LYS A 4 8.99 -62.39 54.44
CA LYS A 4 9.21 -60.95 54.27
C LYS A 4 8.07 -60.37 53.42
N VAL A 5 7.22 -59.55 54.03
CA VAL A 5 6.28 -58.69 53.29
C VAL A 5 7.02 -57.41 52.91
N LYS A 6 7.24 -57.18 51.62
CA LYS A 6 7.77 -55.92 51.08
C LYS A 6 6.63 -54.89 50.98
N PRO A 7 6.84 -53.62 51.36
CA PRO A 7 5.85 -52.58 51.14
C PRO A 7 5.77 -52.21 49.64
N ILE A 8 4.54 -52.12 49.13
CA ILE A 8 4.22 -51.69 47.77
C ILE A 8 4.43 -50.17 47.69
N LYS A 9 5.43 -49.73 46.92
CA LYS A 9 5.57 -48.33 46.49
C LYS A 9 5.16 -48.24 45.02
N GLY A 10 4.19 -47.39 44.73
CA GLY A 10 3.78 -47.06 43.37
C GLY A 10 2.53 -46.21 43.35
N TYR A 11 2.70 -44.89 43.47
CA TYR A 11 1.69 -43.94 43.04
C TYR A 11 1.91 -43.74 41.53
N GLN A 12 0.96 -44.14 40.70
CA GLN A 12 1.01 -43.85 39.26
C GLN A 12 0.62 -42.38 39.04
N LEU A 13 1.56 -41.59 38.52
CA LEU A 13 1.24 -40.29 37.93
C LEU A 13 0.46 -40.51 36.63
N PRO A 14 -0.60 -39.73 36.34
CA PRO A 14 -1.30 -39.84 35.07
C PRO A 14 -0.36 -39.45 33.94
N THR A 15 -0.18 -40.34 32.97
CA THR A 15 0.46 -40.02 31.69
C THR A 15 -0.51 -39.18 30.87
N PRO A 16 -0.19 -37.94 30.47
CA PRO A 16 -1.03 -37.23 29.52
C PRO A 16 -0.93 -37.88 28.14
N THR A 17 -2.09 -38.29 27.63
CA THR A 17 -2.31 -38.75 26.25
C THR A 17 -1.83 -37.68 25.25
N PRO A 18 -1.15 -38.05 24.15
CA PRO A 18 -0.82 -37.09 23.09
C PRO A 18 -2.11 -36.67 22.37
N THR A 19 -2.53 -35.43 22.57
CA THR A 19 -3.61 -34.78 21.82
C THR A 19 -3.11 -34.52 20.38
N PRO A 20 -3.95 -34.75 19.35
CA PRO A 20 -3.53 -34.84 17.95
C PRO A 20 -2.87 -33.56 17.46
N THR A 21 -1.67 -33.71 16.90
CA THR A 21 -0.97 -32.63 16.20
C THR A 21 -1.80 -32.23 14.98
N ALA A 22 -2.37 -31.03 15.02
CA ALA A 22 -2.93 -30.39 13.84
C ALA A 22 -1.86 -30.39 12.73
N PRO A 23 -2.22 -30.56 11.44
CA PRO A 23 -1.26 -30.44 10.36
C PRO A 23 -0.57 -29.08 10.49
N PRO A 24 0.76 -28.99 10.30
CA PRO A 24 1.44 -27.71 10.41
C PRO A 24 0.73 -26.71 9.49
N PRO A 25 0.40 -25.50 9.99
CA PRO A 25 -0.18 -24.47 9.15
C PRO A 25 0.76 -24.24 7.96
N ILE A 26 0.19 -24.28 6.76
CA ILE A 26 0.93 -23.99 5.53
C ILE A 26 1.52 -22.59 5.71
N PRO A 27 2.85 -22.41 5.65
CA PRO A 27 3.48 -21.13 5.96
C PRO A 27 2.97 -20.07 4.98
N ASN A 28 2.39 -18.99 5.50
CA ASN A 28 2.07 -17.80 4.73
C ASN A 28 3.17 -16.75 4.98
N ASN A 29 4.38 -17.09 4.56
CA ASN A 29 5.53 -16.17 4.53
C ASN A 29 5.42 -15.26 3.31
N LEU A 30 6.02 -14.07 3.34
CA LEU A 30 6.41 -13.37 2.09
C LEU A 30 7.33 -14.32 1.32
N GLN A 31 6.84 -14.84 0.19
CA GLN A 31 7.58 -15.70 -0.71
C GLN A 31 7.71 -14.99 -2.05
N GLU A 32 8.72 -15.38 -2.83
CA GLU A 32 8.78 -15.09 -4.26
C GLU A 32 7.52 -15.70 -4.91
N GLU A 33 6.46 -14.91 -4.98
CA GLU A 33 5.26 -15.36 -5.65
C GLU A 33 5.43 -15.09 -7.13
N CYS A 34 5.68 -16.18 -7.84
CA CYS A 34 5.61 -16.23 -9.29
C CYS A 34 4.13 -16.12 -9.68
N ILE A 35 3.62 -14.88 -9.71
CA ILE A 35 2.23 -14.64 -10.06
C ILE A 35 2.10 -14.55 -11.57
N ARG A 36 1.10 -15.25 -12.10
CA ARG A 36 0.69 -15.12 -13.50
C ARG A 36 -0.29 -13.96 -13.56
N VAL A 37 0.17 -12.81 -14.06
CA VAL A 37 -0.63 -11.59 -14.15
C VAL A 37 -0.51 -10.97 -15.54
N GLN A 38 -1.51 -10.17 -15.92
CA GLN A 38 -1.39 -9.31 -17.08
C GLN A 38 -0.52 -8.11 -16.71
N LYS A 39 0.67 -8.00 -17.31
CA LYS A 39 1.53 -6.83 -17.15
C LYS A 39 1.17 -5.81 -18.23
N VAL A 40 0.95 -4.58 -17.80
CA VAL A 40 0.79 -3.42 -18.66
C VAL A 40 2.18 -2.89 -19.05
N TYR A 41 2.52 -2.95 -20.34
CA TYR A 41 3.76 -2.44 -20.93
C TYR A 41 3.64 -0.97 -21.36
N ASP A 42 2.44 -0.55 -21.77
CA ASP A 42 2.11 0.83 -22.07
C ASP A 42 0.62 1.07 -21.79
N TRP A 43 0.28 2.29 -21.42
CA TRP A 43 -1.09 2.72 -21.18
C TRP A 43 -1.28 4.17 -21.60
N VAL A 44 -2.07 4.38 -22.65
CA VAL A 44 -2.28 5.69 -23.26
C VAL A 44 -3.78 6.00 -23.30
N VAL A 45 -4.14 7.23 -22.91
CA VAL A 45 -5.50 7.76 -23.02
C VAL A 45 -5.45 9.05 -23.83
N PHE A 46 -6.32 9.15 -24.83
CA PHE A 46 -6.41 10.33 -25.68
C PHE A 46 -7.79 10.43 -26.32
N ALA A 47 -8.07 11.59 -26.91
CA ALA A 47 -9.29 11.83 -27.66
C ALA A 47 -8.94 12.37 -29.05
N ASN A 48 -9.74 11.97 -30.02
CA ASN A 48 -9.69 12.56 -31.35
C ASN A 48 -11.02 13.21 -31.64
N ARG A 49 -10.95 14.35 -32.30
CA ARG A 49 -12.07 15.12 -32.80
C ARG A 49 -11.99 15.16 -34.30
N ASP A 50 -13.07 14.77 -34.95
CA ASP A 50 -13.15 14.78 -36.41
C ASP A 50 -14.49 15.36 -36.88
N ARG A 51 -14.47 15.99 -38.07
CA ARG A 51 -15.65 16.59 -38.70
C ARG A 51 -16.04 15.81 -39.92
N ASN A 52 -17.25 15.27 -39.88
CA ASN A 52 -17.77 14.40 -40.93
C ASN A 52 -19.03 14.98 -41.54
N LYS A 53 -19.15 14.86 -42.87
CA LYS A 53 -20.37 15.23 -43.60
C LYS A 53 -21.14 13.97 -43.93
N VAL A 54 -22.30 13.82 -43.31
CA VAL A 54 -23.14 12.64 -43.45
C VAL A 54 -24.29 12.97 -44.41
N PRO A 55 -24.44 12.27 -45.53
CA PRO A 55 -25.57 12.48 -46.44
C PRO A 55 -26.88 12.05 -45.76
N ILE A 56 -27.93 12.86 -45.91
CA ILE A 56 -29.27 12.46 -45.48
C ILE A 56 -29.78 11.37 -46.45
N PRO A 57 -30.26 10.22 -45.94
CA PRO A 57 -30.84 9.16 -46.75
C PRO A 57 -32.02 9.61 -47.62
N ASP A 58 -32.22 8.94 -48.76
CA ASP A 58 -33.22 9.31 -49.78
C ASP A 58 -34.68 9.28 -49.27
N ASP A 59 -34.97 8.52 -48.22
CA ASP A 59 -36.28 8.44 -47.58
C ASP A 59 -36.54 9.62 -46.61
N CYS A 60 -35.51 10.07 -45.91
CA CYS A 60 -35.60 11.25 -45.04
C CYS A 60 -35.49 12.57 -45.82
N ARG A 61 -34.67 12.60 -46.87
CA ARG A 61 -34.31 13.82 -47.61
C ARG A 61 -35.51 14.65 -48.09
N PRO A 62 -36.58 14.07 -48.69
CA PRO A 62 -37.74 14.84 -49.15
C PRO A 62 -38.51 15.53 -48.02
N LEU A 63 -38.56 14.92 -46.83
CA LEU A 63 -39.24 15.48 -45.65
C LEU A 63 -38.50 16.73 -45.18
N VAL A 64 -37.18 16.65 -45.11
CA VAL A 64 -36.31 17.74 -44.68
C VAL A 64 -36.32 18.88 -45.71
N ASP A 65 -36.23 18.56 -47.00
CA ASP A 65 -36.30 19.57 -48.08
C ASP A 65 -37.68 20.26 -48.15
N ALA A 66 -38.76 19.58 -47.76
CA ALA A 66 -40.09 20.18 -47.65
C ALA A 66 -40.17 21.15 -46.47
N ALA A 67 -39.66 20.77 -45.30
CA ALA A 67 -39.62 21.62 -44.11
C ALA A 67 -38.78 22.89 -44.32
N ILE A 68 -37.61 22.76 -44.97
CA ILE A 68 -36.76 23.89 -45.33
C ILE A 68 -37.47 24.84 -46.29
N ARG A 69 -38.15 24.31 -47.33
CA ARG A 69 -38.92 25.15 -48.27
C ARG A 69 -40.11 25.85 -47.61
N ALA A 70 -40.67 25.26 -46.56
CA ALA A 70 -41.71 25.86 -45.75
C ALA A 70 -41.19 26.91 -44.74
N GLY A 71 -39.87 27.11 -44.65
CA GLY A 71 -39.24 28.07 -43.74
C GLY A 71 -39.23 27.63 -42.28
N GLN A 72 -39.34 26.33 -42.01
CA GLN A 72 -39.31 25.76 -40.67
C GLN A 72 -37.88 25.72 -40.12
N ASP A 73 -37.72 25.83 -38.80
CA ASP A 73 -36.41 25.71 -38.15
C ASP A 73 -36.02 24.24 -38.01
N ILE A 74 -34.85 23.89 -38.56
CA ILE A 74 -34.35 22.52 -38.56
C ILE A 74 -33.37 22.34 -37.39
N THR A 75 -33.71 21.39 -36.52
CA THR A 75 -32.84 20.99 -35.41
C THR A 75 -32.45 19.53 -35.56
N ILE A 76 -31.20 19.23 -35.20
CA ILE A 76 -30.61 17.90 -35.31
C ILE A 76 -30.20 17.48 -33.91
N GLN A 77 -30.66 16.31 -33.49
CA GLN A 77 -30.22 15.66 -32.27
C GLN A 77 -29.34 14.48 -32.66
N CYS A 78 -28.17 14.37 -32.02
CA CYS A 78 -27.33 13.19 -32.10
C CYS A 78 -27.52 12.35 -30.83
N VAL A 79 -27.66 11.05 -31.00
CA VAL A 79 -27.73 10.08 -29.91
C VAL A 79 -26.52 9.17 -30.02
N GLU A 80 -25.63 9.24 -29.05
CA GLU A 80 -24.44 8.43 -28.98
C GLU A 80 -24.74 7.00 -28.49
N PRO A 81 -23.99 6.00 -28.96
CA PRO A 81 -24.13 4.64 -28.43
C PRO A 81 -23.58 4.57 -27.01
N ILE A 82 -24.13 3.65 -26.21
CA ILE A 82 -23.67 3.41 -24.84
C ILE A 82 -22.34 2.65 -24.90
N VAL A 83 -21.27 3.31 -24.47
CA VAL A 83 -19.94 2.70 -24.38
C VAL A 83 -19.64 2.19 -22.96
N PRO A 84 -18.77 1.18 -22.79
CA PRO A 84 -18.40 0.68 -21.47
C PRO A 84 -17.78 1.79 -20.60
N PRO A 85 -18.06 1.81 -19.29
CA PRO A 85 -17.46 2.79 -18.39
C PRO A 85 -15.93 2.58 -18.29
N PRO A 86 -15.15 3.63 -17.96
CA PRO A 86 -13.71 3.52 -17.75
C PRO A 86 -13.30 2.51 -16.67
N PHE A 87 -14.21 2.12 -15.78
CA PHE A 87 -13.97 1.14 -14.73
C PHE A 87 -15.24 0.29 -14.48
N PRO A 88 -15.14 -1.02 -14.17
CA PRO A 88 -13.92 -1.83 -14.03
C PRO A 88 -13.17 -2.07 -15.35
N LEU A 89 -11.85 -2.28 -15.27
CA LEU A 89 -11.08 -2.84 -16.37
C LEU A 89 -11.54 -4.29 -16.54
N ILE A 90 -12.33 -4.56 -17.59
CA ILE A 90 -12.83 -5.91 -17.84
C ILE A 90 -11.64 -6.74 -18.35
N PRO A 91 -11.22 -7.82 -17.65
CA PRO A 91 -10.15 -8.69 -18.12
C PRO A 91 -10.55 -9.37 -19.43
N LYS A 92 -9.56 -9.81 -20.21
CA LYS A 92 -9.78 -10.63 -21.41
C LYS A 92 -10.84 -11.73 -21.16
N PRO A 93 -11.79 -11.95 -22.09
CA PRO A 93 -11.79 -11.40 -23.45
C PRO A 93 -12.19 -9.92 -23.53
N GLN A 94 -11.48 -9.19 -24.40
CA GLN A 94 -11.67 -7.78 -24.71
C GLN A 94 -13.17 -7.48 -24.92
N PRO A 95 -13.75 -6.41 -24.34
CA PRO A 95 -15.16 -6.14 -24.51
C PRO A 95 -15.43 -5.84 -25.98
N THR A 96 -16.18 -6.77 -26.57
CA THR A 96 -17.19 -6.61 -27.61
C THR A 96 -16.86 -5.58 -28.68
N ILE A 97 -16.42 -6.07 -29.84
CA ILE A 97 -16.71 -5.39 -31.11
C ILE A 97 -18.22 -5.17 -31.13
N SER A 98 -18.65 -3.95 -30.81
CA SER A 98 -20.04 -3.57 -30.89
C SER A 98 -20.35 -3.28 -32.37
N PRO A 99 -21.53 -3.62 -32.88
CA PRO A 99 -21.95 -3.11 -34.18
C PRO A 99 -22.00 -1.57 -34.21
N GLU A 100 -22.09 -0.92 -33.03
CA GLU A 100 -22.23 0.52 -32.90
C GLU A 100 -20.90 1.25 -32.69
N PHE A 101 -19.83 0.57 -32.29
CA PHE A 101 -18.50 1.19 -32.18
C PHE A 101 -17.39 0.15 -32.26
N SER A 102 -16.26 0.54 -32.82
CA SER A 102 -15.12 -0.36 -33.00
C SER A 102 -13.79 0.38 -32.81
N CYS A 103 -12.83 -0.33 -32.24
CA CYS A 103 -11.42 0.05 -32.30
C CYS A 103 -10.62 -1.15 -32.78
N ARG A 104 -9.92 -0.97 -33.91
CA ARG A 104 -9.17 -2.05 -34.56
C ARG A 104 -7.77 -1.59 -34.87
N VAL A 105 -6.79 -2.45 -34.64
CA VAL A 105 -5.45 -2.27 -35.19
C VAL A 105 -5.53 -2.59 -36.68
N ILE A 106 -4.96 -1.72 -37.52
CA ILE A 106 -4.91 -1.92 -38.98
C ILE A 106 -3.47 -1.97 -39.51
N GLY A 107 -2.49 -1.63 -38.69
CA GLY A 107 -1.07 -1.78 -39.02
C GLY A 107 -0.15 -1.51 -37.85
N ILE A 108 1.00 -2.18 -37.83
CA ILE A 108 2.07 -1.97 -36.86
C ILE A 108 3.38 -1.80 -37.62
N ARG A 109 4.07 -0.67 -37.41
CA ARG A 109 5.46 -0.49 -37.84
C ARG A 109 6.36 -0.35 -36.61
N ARG A 110 7.56 -0.92 -36.64
CA ARG A 110 8.52 -0.80 -35.54
C ARG A 110 9.58 0.22 -35.90
N GLU A 111 9.84 1.15 -34.98
CA GLU A 111 10.79 2.23 -35.16
C GLU A 111 11.68 2.39 -33.93
N THR A 112 12.73 3.21 -34.07
CA THR A 112 13.58 3.62 -32.96
C THR A 112 13.50 5.13 -32.85
N ILE A 113 13.08 5.63 -31.70
CA ILE A 113 12.90 7.05 -31.43
C ILE A 113 13.72 7.47 -30.20
N THR A 114 14.00 8.76 -30.09
CA THR A 114 14.68 9.32 -28.91
C THR A 114 13.65 9.95 -27.97
N VAL A 115 13.54 9.44 -26.75
CA VAL A 115 12.65 9.95 -25.70
C VAL A 115 13.50 10.33 -24.49
N GLY A 116 13.49 11.60 -24.09
CA GLY A 116 14.27 12.07 -22.93
C GLY A 116 15.79 11.88 -23.07
N GLY A 117 16.32 11.86 -24.30
CA GLY A 117 17.74 11.61 -24.59
C GLY A 117 18.13 10.13 -24.68
N ALA A 118 17.21 9.21 -24.38
CA ALA A 118 17.43 7.77 -24.52
C ALA A 118 16.86 7.26 -25.85
N VAL A 119 17.60 6.37 -26.51
CA VAL A 119 17.17 5.70 -27.74
C VAL A 119 16.31 4.50 -27.36
N VAL A 120 15.04 4.48 -27.80
CA VAL A 120 14.04 3.48 -27.41
C VAL A 120 13.38 2.90 -28.66
N ARG A 121 13.21 1.57 -28.69
CA ARG A 121 12.46 0.87 -29.75
C ARG A 121 10.97 0.88 -29.42
N VAL A 122 10.14 1.30 -30.38
CA VAL A 122 8.70 1.49 -30.21
C VAL A 122 7.92 0.86 -31.37
N GLY A 123 6.64 0.57 -31.13
CA GLY A 123 5.68 0.23 -32.19
C GLY A 123 4.82 1.45 -32.51
N VAL A 124 4.88 1.96 -33.73
CA VAL A 124 3.89 2.91 -34.22
C VAL A 124 2.72 2.12 -34.77
N VAL A 125 1.59 2.20 -34.07
CA VAL A 125 0.40 1.39 -34.32
C VAL A 125 -0.67 2.27 -34.92
N ARG A 126 -1.14 1.89 -36.11
CA ARG A 126 -2.24 2.54 -36.80
C ARG A 126 -3.55 1.87 -36.40
N PHE A 127 -4.49 2.66 -35.91
CA PHE A 127 -5.80 2.22 -35.48
C PHE A 127 -6.87 2.76 -36.41
N LEU A 128 -7.92 1.98 -36.65
CA LEU A 128 -9.17 2.42 -37.24
C LEU A 128 -10.23 2.46 -36.14
N PHE A 129 -10.79 3.64 -35.92
CA PHE A 129 -11.88 3.87 -34.98
C PHE A 129 -13.17 4.04 -35.76
N GLY A 130 -14.24 3.44 -35.27
CA GLY A 130 -15.57 3.57 -35.84
C GLY A 130 -16.61 3.82 -34.77
N ALA A 131 -17.59 4.68 -35.06
CA ALA A 131 -18.77 4.90 -34.23
C ALA A 131 -20.00 5.07 -35.13
N THR A 132 -21.10 4.44 -34.76
CA THR A 132 -22.41 4.60 -35.37
C THR A 132 -23.28 5.36 -34.38
N VAL A 133 -23.65 6.59 -34.74
CA VAL A 133 -24.54 7.45 -33.95
C VAL A 133 -25.92 7.49 -34.62
N LEU A 134 -26.98 7.70 -33.84
CA LEU A 134 -28.33 7.87 -34.37
C LEU A 134 -28.65 9.35 -34.48
N LEU A 135 -28.91 9.82 -35.71
CA LEU A 135 -29.34 11.19 -35.97
C LEU A 135 -30.85 11.27 -36.01
N ARG A 136 -31.42 12.27 -35.33
CA ARG A 136 -32.84 12.61 -35.37
C ARG A 136 -33.00 14.03 -35.87
N ILE A 137 -33.84 14.22 -36.87
CA ILE A 137 -34.12 15.53 -37.46
C ILE A 137 -35.52 15.98 -37.05
N PHE A 138 -35.63 17.24 -36.62
CA PHE A 138 -36.89 17.87 -36.25
C PHE A 138 -37.08 19.18 -37.02
N ALA A 139 -38.34 19.52 -37.31
CA ALA A 139 -38.76 20.80 -37.85
C ALA A 139 -39.73 21.49 -36.87
N ASP A 140 -39.37 22.67 -36.38
CA ASP A 140 -40.12 23.41 -35.34
C ASP A 140 -40.45 22.53 -34.10
N GLY A 141 -39.52 21.63 -33.74
CA GLY A 141 -39.69 20.64 -32.66
C GLY A 141 -40.51 19.40 -33.03
N THR A 142 -41.05 19.31 -34.25
CA THR A 142 -41.76 18.12 -34.76
C THR A 142 -40.77 17.14 -35.37
N PHE A 143 -40.80 15.88 -34.93
CA PHE A 143 -39.94 14.82 -35.47
C PHE A 143 -40.23 14.58 -36.96
N LEU A 144 -39.18 14.56 -37.79
CA LEU A 144 -39.26 14.26 -39.21
C LEU A 144 -38.82 12.83 -39.52
N CYS A 145 -37.59 12.48 -39.10
CA CYS A 145 -36.96 11.21 -39.42
C CYS A 145 -35.81 10.91 -38.46
N GLU A 146 -35.35 9.66 -38.46
CA GLU A 146 -34.09 9.28 -37.85
C GLU A 146 -33.32 8.29 -38.74
N PHE A 147 -31.99 8.33 -38.68
CA PHE A 147 -31.14 7.39 -39.41
C PHE A 147 -29.77 7.20 -38.74
N PRO A 148 -29.15 6.02 -38.88
CA PRO A 148 -27.82 5.78 -38.36
C PRO A 148 -26.75 6.45 -39.25
N ALA A 149 -25.74 7.04 -38.61
CA ALA A 149 -24.58 7.60 -39.26
C ALA A 149 -23.33 6.89 -38.74
N THR A 150 -22.62 6.16 -39.59
CA THR A 150 -21.34 5.51 -39.26
C THR A 150 -20.18 6.40 -39.69
N ILE A 151 -19.34 6.75 -38.73
CA ILE A 151 -18.13 7.56 -38.93
C ILE A 151 -16.93 6.67 -38.63
N GLN A 152 -15.91 6.77 -39.49
CA GLN A 152 -14.65 6.07 -39.32
C GLN A 152 -13.48 7.01 -39.60
N PHE A 153 -12.47 6.95 -38.75
CA PHE A 153 -11.21 7.66 -38.95
C PHE A 153 -10.07 6.84 -38.36
N ASP A 154 -8.88 7.04 -38.91
CA ASP A 154 -7.67 6.37 -38.46
C ASP A 154 -6.71 7.33 -37.76
N ASP A 155 -5.90 6.78 -36.86
CA ASP A 155 -4.85 7.53 -36.16
C ASP A 155 -3.65 6.63 -35.85
N GLU A 156 -2.50 7.24 -35.64
CA GLU A 156 -1.26 6.56 -35.28
C GLU A 156 -0.84 6.87 -33.85
N VAL A 157 -0.57 5.83 -33.08
CA VAL A 157 -0.13 5.93 -31.68
C VAL A 157 1.19 5.20 -31.52
N VAL A 158 2.15 5.87 -30.88
CA VAL A 158 3.41 5.24 -30.49
C VAL A 158 3.20 4.49 -29.19
N LEU A 159 3.48 3.18 -29.19
CA LEU A 159 3.33 2.29 -28.05
C LEU A 159 4.66 1.60 -27.71
N CYS A 160 4.90 1.35 -26.42
CA CYS A 160 5.91 0.42 -25.95
C CYS A 160 5.49 -1.02 -26.29
N LEU A 161 5.91 -1.48 -27.46
CA LEU A 161 5.57 -2.79 -28.03
C LEU A 161 6.84 -3.59 -28.37
N PRO A 162 7.60 -4.05 -27.36
CA PRO A 162 8.80 -4.86 -27.58
C PRO A 162 8.45 -6.20 -28.22
N GLU A 163 9.33 -6.75 -29.06
CA GLU A 163 9.19 -8.13 -29.51
C GLU A 163 9.26 -9.09 -28.30
N PRO A 164 8.45 -10.18 -28.27
CA PRO A 164 7.60 -10.69 -29.35
C PRO A 164 6.16 -10.15 -29.36
N LEU A 165 5.85 -9.08 -28.61
CA LEU A 165 4.49 -8.55 -28.53
C LEU A 165 3.98 -8.06 -29.90
N ASP A 166 2.70 -8.32 -30.17
CA ASP A 166 2.03 -8.01 -31.43
C ASP A 166 0.62 -7.43 -31.21
N GLU A 167 -0.19 -7.39 -32.27
CA GLU A 167 -1.57 -6.90 -32.21
C GLU A 167 -2.42 -7.56 -31.11
N SER A 168 -2.19 -8.85 -30.82
CA SER A 168 -2.97 -9.59 -29.81
C SER A 168 -2.72 -9.13 -28.37
N ASN A 169 -1.65 -8.36 -28.17
CA ASN A 169 -1.27 -7.74 -26.91
C ASN A 169 -1.85 -6.34 -26.76
N ILE A 170 -2.49 -5.78 -27.78
CA ILE A 170 -3.02 -4.42 -27.75
C ILE A 170 -4.50 -4.47 -27.41
N LEU A 171 -4.85 -3.94 -26.25
CA LEU A 171 -6.23 -3.68 -25.86
C LEU A 171 -6.57 -2.25 -26.27
N CYS A 172 -7.63 -2.10 -27.06
CA CYS A 172 -8.18 -0.79 -27.39
C CYS A 172 -9.64 -0.72 -26.97
N ARG A 173 -9.99 0.35 -26.26
CA ARG A 173 -11.34 0.62 -25.77
C ARG A 173 -11.75 2.05 -26.09
N ILE A 174 -12.99 2.22 -26.53
CA ILE A 174 -13.66 3.51 -26.59
C ILE A 174 -14.38 3.73 -25.26
N THR A 175 -14.06 4.81 -24.56
CA THR A 175 -14.53 5.11 -23.20
C THR A 175 -15.56 6.23 -23.15
N ALA A 176 -15.64 7.06 -24.20
CA ALA A 176 -16.70 8.02 -24.42
C ALA A 176 -16.81 8.35 -25.91
N ILE A 177 -18.02 8.63 -26.36
CA ILE A 177 -18.32 9.22 -27.67
C ILE A 177 -19.17 10.45 -27.37
N GLU A 178 -18.78 11.58 -27.95
CA GLU A 178 -19.56 12.82 -27.92
C GLU A 178 -19.84 13.21 -29.37
N CYS A 179 -21.11 13.48 -29.67
CA CYS A 179 -21.55 13.84 -31.00
C CYS A 179 -22.26 15.19 -30.99
N MET A 180 -21.68 16.15 -31.69
CA MET A 180 -22.22 17.50 -31.80
C MET A 180 -22.55 17.83 -33.26
N PRO A 181 -23.83 17.96 -33.64
CA PRO A 181 -24.19 18.47 -34.96
C PRO A 181 -23.78 19.95 -35.07
N ILE A 182 -23.05 20.30 -36.13
CA ILE A 182 -22.58 21.67 -36.37
C ILE A 182 -23.58 22.39 -37.30
N GLY A 183 -24.36 23.30 -36.71
CA GLY A 183 -25.25 24.22 -37.43
C GLY A 183 -26.61 23.62 -37.83
N SER A 184 -27.50 24.49 -38.32
CA SER A 184 -28.84 24.15 -38.85
C SER A 184 -28.88 24.04 -40.38
N VAL A 185 -27.72 24.20 -41.04
CA VAL A 185 -27.63 24.42 -42.49
C VAL A 185 -27.14 23.17 -43.20
N LEU A 186 -28.06 22.51 -43.88
CA LEU A 186 -27.78 21.39 -44.79
C LEU A 186 -27.13 21.90 -46.07
N LEU A 187 -25.80 21.96 -46.10
CA LEU A 187 -25.06 22.26 -47.32
C LEU A 187 -25.16 21.07 -48.28
N GLY A 188 -26.12 21.10 -49.21
CA GLY A 188 -26.35 20.02 -50.18
C GLY A 188 -27.09 18.80 -49.62
N GLY A 189 -27.79 18.95 -48.49
CA GLY A 189 -28.46 17.85 -47.78
C GLY A 189 -27.53 16.86 -47.12
N MET A 190 -26.41 17.38 -46.64
CA MET A 190 -25.52 16.71 -45.72
C MET A 190 -25.65 17.37 -44.35
N VAL A 191 -25.56 16.55 -43.31
CA VAL A 191 -25.42 16.98 -41.93
C VAL A 191 -23.93 17.02 -41.61
N GLU A 192 -23.44 18.16 -41.13
CA GLU A 192 -22.08 18.25 -40.60
C GLU A 192 -22.09 17.85 -39.12
N LEU A 193 -21.34 16.81 -38.78
CA LEU A 193 -21.18 16.31 -37.42
C LEU A 193 -19.76 16.52 -36.97
N GLU A 194 -19.61 16.92 -35.72
CA GLU A 194 -18.39 16.81 -34.98
C GLU A 194 -18.47 15.62 -34.03
N ILE A 195 -17.50 14.72 -34.13
CA ILE A 195 -17.44 13.55 -33.26
C ILE A 195 -16.13 13.56 -32.51
N THR A 196 -16.23 13.46 -31.19
CA THR A 196 -15.10 13.26 -30.30
C THR A 196 -15.15 11.86 -29.71
N ILE A 197 -14.11 11.07 -29.91
CA ILE A 197 -14.00 9.71 -29.36
C ILE A 197 -12.86 9.68 -28.35
N CYS A 198 -13.19 9.39 -27.09
CA CYS A 198 -12.22 9.12 -26.03
C CYS A 198 -11.82 7.65 -26.08
N LYS A 199 -10.51 7.41 -26.04
CA LYS A 199 -9.91 6.11 -26.27
C LYS A 199 -8.91 5.81 -25.17
N GLU A 200 -8.83 4.52 -24.89
CA GLU A 200 -7.84 3.95 -23.99
C GLU A 200 -7.17 2.78 -24.69
N ILE A 201 -5.85 2.83 -24.76
CA ILE A 201 -5.03 1.81 -25.39
C ILE A 201 -4.04 1.28 -24.35
N GLN A 202 -4.02 -0.03 -24.18
CA GLN A 202 -3.10 -0.72 -23.27
C GLN A 202 -2.35 -1.79 -24.05
N VAL A 203 -1.05 -1.92 -23.80
CA VAL A 203 -0.27 -3.07 -24.25
C VAL A 203 -0.13 -4.01 -23.07
N GLU A 204 -0.76 -5.17 -23.15
CA GLU A 204 -0.72 -6.18 -22.09
C GLU A 204 -0.15 -7.51 -22.60
N ALA A 205 0.69 -8.12 -21.78
CA ALA A 205 1.06 -9.50 -21.97
C ALA A 205 0.97 -10.25 -20.65
N GLU A 206 0.54 -11.49 -20.75
CA GLU A 206 0.59 -12.38 -19.62
C GLU A 206 2.05 -12.73 -19.34
N VAL A 207 2.47 -12.44 -18.12
CA VAL A 207 3.83 -12.69 -17.68
C VAL A 207 3.79 -13.37 -16.33
N LYS A 208 4.86 -14.10 -16.07
CA LYS A 208 5.18 -14.58 -14.74
C LYS A 208 6.06 -13.52 -14.13
N LEU A 209 5.50 -12.79 -13.18
CA LEU A 209 6.20 -11.73 -12.49
C LEU A 209 6.50 -12.17 -11.07
N GLU A 210 7.70 -11.81 -10.64
CA GLU A 210 8.07 -11.72 -9.24
C GLU A 210 7.92 -10.23 -8.88
N VAL A 211 6.93 -9.86 -8.07
CA VAL A 211 6.55 -8.44 -7.88
C VAL A 211 6.45 -8.02 -6.42
N LEU A 212 6.92 -6.81 -6.17
CA LEU A 212 6.56 -5.92 -5.07
C LEU A 212 5.73 -4.76 -5.67
N ALA A 213 4.48 -4.53 -5.23
CA ALA A 213 3.49 -3.75 -6.01
C ALA A 213 3.01 -2.43 -5.37
N LYS A 214 2.68 -1.45 -6.23
CA LYS A 214 1.95 -0.19 -5.94
C LYS A 214 1.04 0.16 -7.12
N PHE A 215 -0.06 0.88 -6.89
CA PHE A 215 -0.97 1.32 -7.94
C PHE A 215 -0.32 2.29 -8.93
N CYS A 216 -0.48 2.02 -10.23
CA CYS A 216 -0.09 2.92 -11.33
C CYS A 216 -1.13 4.02 -11.54
N ALA A 217 -0.68 5.19 -12.01
CA ALA A 217 -1.54 6.27 -12.52
C ALA A 217 -1.10 6.63 -13.95
N PRO A 218 -2.02 7.04 -14.85
CA PRO A 218 -1.68 7.38 -16.22
C PRO A 218 -0.85 8.67 -16.29
N ARG A 219 0.13 8.69 -17.20
CA ARG A 219 0.87 9.92 -17.57
C ARG A 219 0.06 10.75 -18.58
N PRO A 220 0.23 12.09 -18.63
CA PRO A 220 -0.32 12.90 -19.72
C PRO A 220 0.32 12.53 -21.08
N ASN A 221 -0.37 12.83 -22.19
CA ASN A 221 0.17 12.67 -23.55
C ASN A 221 1.12 13.83 -23.89
N ASP A 222 2.30 13.81 -23.29
CA ASP A 222 3.32 14.87 -23.33
C ASP A 222 4.50 14.56 -24.26
N ILE A 223 4.44 13.45 -25.00
CA ILE A 223 5.45 13.09 -26.01
C ILE A 223 4.94 13.58 -27.38
N PRO A 224 5.56 14.60 -27.98
CA PRO A 224 5.11 15.14 -29.25
C PRO A 224 5.41 14.19 -30.41
N VAL A 225 4.42 13.97 -31.27
CA VAL A 225 4.64 13.46 -32.63
C VAL A 225 5.26 14.60 -33.46
N PRO A 226 6.15 14.34 -34.45
CA PRO A 226 6.75 15.37 -35.31
C PRO A 226 5.76 16.08 -36.27
N THR A 227 4.64 16.61 -35.79
CA THR A 227 3.69 17.50 -36.50
C THR A 227 2.86 18.30 -35.48
N PRO A 228 2.30 19.47 -35.84
CA PRO A 228 1.87 20.45 -34.84
C PRO A 228 0.68 19.96 -34.01
N SER A 229 0.87 20.00 -32.69
CA SER A 229 -0.13 19.62 -31.67
C SER A 229 -1.40 20.47 -31.77
N PRO A 230 -2.60 19.89 -31.64
CA PRO A 230 -3.84 20.64 -31.45
C PRO A 230 -3.82 21.37 -30.09
N GLY A 231 -4.51 22.51 -30.04
CA GLY A 231 -4.60 23.39 -28.87
C GLY A 231 -5.43 22.83 -27.70
N PRO A 232 -5.53 23.58 -26.59
CA PRO A 232 -6.11 23.10 -25.35
C PRO A 232 -7.64 23.16 -25.40
N GLY A 233 -8.31 22.03 -25.21
CA GLY A 233 -9.77 22.04 -25.11
C GLY A 233 -10.43 20.67 -25.16
N PHE A 234 -10.30 19.93 -24.06
CA PHE A 234 -11.20 18.89 -23.50
C PHE A 234 -10.36 18.03 -22.55
N ARG A 235 -10.78 17.87 -21.29
CA ARG A 235 -10.06 17.01 -20.32
C ARG A 235 -10.89 15.76 -20.08
N CYS A 236 -10.29 14.59 -20.34
CA CYS A 236 -10.91 13.32 -20.01
C CYS A 236 -11.25 13.28 -18.51
N PRO A 237 -12.37 12.64 -18.12
CA PRO A 237 -12.71 12.45 -16.71
C PRO A 237 -11.52 11.82 -15.96
N PRO A 238 -11.18 12.31 -14.74
CA PRO A 238 -10.10 11.74 -13.97
C PRO A 238 -10.41 10.30 -13.57
N ILE A 239 -9.40 9.44 -13.55
CA ILE A 239 -9.51 8.13 -12.93
C ILE A 239 -9.56 8.35 -11.41
N VAL A 240 -10.70 8.07 -10.79
CA VAL A 240 -10.86 8.10 -9.35
C VAL A 240 -10.73 6.68 -8.84
N PHE A 241 -9.60 6.37 -8.19
CA PHE A 241 -9.47 5.12 -7.48
C PHE A 241 -10.39 5.12 -6.26
N PRO A 242 -11.08 4.00 -5.96
CA PRO A 242 -11.75 3.85 -4.68
C PRO A 242 -10.74 4.10 -3.54
N PRO A 243 -11.13 4.79 -2.46
CA PRO A 243 -10.26 4.96 -1.31
C PRO A 243 -9.84 3.58 -0.80
N GLN A 244 -8.54 3.33 -0.67
CA GLN A 244 -8.04 2.21 0.12
C GLN A 244 -8.62 2.34 1.53
N CYS A 245 -8.96 1.22 2.16
CA CYS A 245 -9.45 1.17 3.53
C CYS A 245 -8.26 0.92 4.46
N PRO A 246 -7.47 1.93 4.87
CA PRO A 246 -6.17 1.71 5.51
C PRO A 246 -6.33 1.16 6.94
N THR A 247 -7.52 1.32 7.51
CA THR A 247 -7.96 0.70 8.77
C THR A 247 -8.22 -0.81 8.63
N ILE A 248 -8.38 -1.32 7.41
CA ILE A 248 -8.70 -2.72 7.11
C ILE A 248 -7.53 -3.38 6.37
N PHE A 249 -6.94 -2.70 5.38
CA PHE A 249 -5.88 -3.23 4.52
C PHE A 249 -5.13 -2.16 3.67
N PRO A 250 -3.80 -2.27 3.50
CA PRO A 250 -2.90 -3.09 4.30
C PRO A 250 -2.83 -2.52 5.72
N ARG A 251 -2.71 -3.39 6.72
CA ARG A 251 -2.55 -2.94 8.11
C ARG A 251 -1.16 -2.34 8.29
N ALA A 252 -1.00 -1.43 9.25
CA ALA A 252 0.30 -0.86 9.60
C ALA A 252 1.28 -1.98 9.99
N ASN A 253 2.52 -1.86 9.54
CA ASN A 253 3.66 -2.71 9.93
C ASN A 253 4.51 -1.95 10.94
N CYS A 254 5.24 -2.65 11.79
CA CYS A 254 6.27 -2.05 12.65
C CYS A 254 7.60 -1.88 11.90
N ASP A 255 8.42 -0.94 12.37
CA ASP A 255 9.78 -0.69 11.87
C ASP A 255 10.79 -1.75 12.38
N CYS A 256 10.55 -2.30 13.58
CA CYS A 256 11.38 -3.36 14.15
C CYS A 256 10.53 -4.32 14.95
N GLN A 257 11.14 -5.45 15.27
CA GLN A 257 10.66 -6.39 16.25
C GLN A 257 11.75 -6.73 17.24
N ALA A 258 11.35 -7.09 18.45
CA ALA A 258 12.22 -7.74 19.40
C ALA A 258 11.46 -8.85 20.11
N THR A 259 12.20 -9.84 20.53
CA THR A 259 11.77 -10.87 21.47
C THR A 259 12.71 -10.78 22.67
N ALA A 260 12.23 -10.77 23.90
CA ALA A 260 13.12 -10.79 25.06
C ALA A 260 12.44 -11.35 26.30
N ASN A 261 13.13 -12.20 27.07
CA ASN A 261 12.73 -12.53 28.45
C ASN A 261 13.97 -12.56 29.34
N THR A 262 14.08 -11.72 30.36
CA THR A 262 15.29 -11.66 31.21
C THR A 262 14.95 -11.69 32.69
N LEU A 263 15.76 -12.40 33.49
CA LEU A 263 15.74 -12.41 34.96
C LEU A 263 17.16 -12.14 35.46
N ILE A 264 17.41 -10.95 35.98
CA ILE A 264 18.75 -10.49 36.38
C ILE A 264 18.73 -10.04 37.82
N THR A 265 19.60 -10.64 38.65
CA THR A 265 19.76 -10.29 40.06
C THR A 265 20.85 -9.25 40.26
N GLY A 266 20.74 -8.42 41.29
CA GLY A 266 21.79 -7.46 41.64
C GLY A 266 21.84 -6.24 40.72
N VAL A 267 20.71 -5.90 40.07
CA VAL A 267 20.61 -4.75 39.17
C VAL A 267 20.51 -3.48 40.00
N PRO A 268 21.41 -2.49 39.82
CA PRO A 268 21.26 -1.18 40.41
C PRO A 268 20.14 -0.43 39.69
N VAL A 269 19.18 0.08 40.47
CA VAL A 269 18.05 0.90 39.97
C VAL A 269 18.04 2.25 40.66
N SER A 270 17.46 3.24 40.00
CA SER A 270 17.29 4.58 40.55
C SER A 270 15.82 4.84 40.85
N LEU A 271 15.50 5.27 42.08
CA LEU A 271 14.15 5.67 42.49
C LEU A 271 13.94 7.18 42.39
N GLY A 272 14.28 7.77 41.24
CA GLY A 272 14.25 9.21 40.95
C GLY A 272 15.32 9.64 39.94
N LEU A 273 15.61 10.95 39.83
CA LEU A 273 16.69 11.49 38.99
C LEU A 273 18.06 11.58 39.71
N PRO A 274 19.17 11.15 39.07
CA PRO A 274 20.53 11.55 39.45
C PRO A 274 20.68 13.09 39.44
N PRO A 275 21.58 13.67 40.27
CA PRO A 275 22.59 13.01 41.10
C PRO A 275 22.12 12.71 42.53
N LEU A 276 20.84 12.94 42.84
CA LEU A 276 20.26 12.83 44.20
C LEU A 276 19.30 11.65 44.36
N ALA A 277 19.12 10.83 43.33
CA ALA A 277 18.31 9.62 43.45
C ALA A 277 19.10 8.53 44.18
N PRO A 278 18.51 7.94 45.23
CA PRO A 278 19.11 6.79 45.84
C PRO A 278 19.12 5.61 44.87
N THR A 279 20.20 4.84 44.97
CA THR A 279 20.39 3.61 44.22
C THR A 279 19.98 2.46 45.10
N GLU A 280 19.04 1.66 44.61
CA GLU A 280 18.64 0.41 45.24
C GLU A 280 19.15 -0.76 44.39
N ILE A 281 19.26 -1.94 45.01
CA ILE A 281 19.72 -3.15 44.32
C ILE A 281 18.61 -4.18 44.40
N GLY A 282 18.22 -4.72 43.24
CA GLY A 282 17.16 -5.73 43.20
C GLY A 282 17.32 -6.74 42.09
N THR A 283 16.29 -7.56 41.95
CA THR A 283 16.13 -8.48 40.84
C THR A 283 15.13 -7.89 39.85
N VAL A 284 15.54 -7.78 38.59
CA VAL A 284 14.66 -7.36 37.49
C VAL A 284 14.22 -8.58 36.71
N GLN A 285 12.94 -8.64 36.41
CA GLN A 285 12.36 -9.55 35.44
C GLN A 285 11.74 -8.74 34.29
N LEU A 286 11.97 -9.13 33.04
CA LEU A 286 11.33 -8.54 31.87
C LEU A 286 10.84 -9.64 30.94
N ILE A 287 9.66 -9.51 30.36
CA ILE A 287 9.15 -10.39 29.31
C ILE A 287 8.49 -9.52 28.24
N ALA A 288 8.94 -9.60 27.00
CA ALA A 288 8.56 -8.71 25.91
C ALA A 288 8.55 -9.41 24.55
N ASP A 289 7.57 -9.09 23.70
CA ASP A 289 7.57 -9.26 22.25
C ASP A 289 7.06 -7.96 21.63
N ILE A 290 7.93 -7.09 21.11
CA ILE A 290 7.56 -5.68 20.86
C ILE A 290 6.96 -5.42 19.47
N CYS A 291 7.17 -6.27 18.48
CA CYS A 291 6.25 -6.31 17.34
C CYS A 291 6.43 -7.61 16.55
N PRO A 292 5.99 -8.74 17.10
CA PRO A 292 6.28 -10.06 16.54
C PRO A 292 5.68 -10.20 15.15
N SER A 293 6.49 -10.70 14.21
CA SER A 293 6.14 -10.76 12.78
C SER A 293 5.79 -9.39 12.18
N CYS A 294 6.39 -8.32 12.73
CA CYS A 294 6.17 -6.93 12.31
C CYS A 294 4.70 -6.45 12.43
N ASN A 295 3.87 -7.19 13.17
CA ASN A 295 2.45 -6.89 13.30
C ASN A 295 2.14 -6.11 14.61
N PRO A 296 1.69 -4.84 14.52
CA PRO A 296 1.45 -4.00 15.69
C PRO A 296 0.28 -4.49 16.55
N SER A 297 -0.56 -5.41 16.07
CA SER A 297 -1.64 -5.98 16.89
C SER A 297 -1.16 -7.00 17.93
N ALA A 298 0.14 -7.28 18.01
CA ALA A 298 0.70 -8.37 18.81
C ALA A 298 1.83 -7.95 19.78
N SER A 299 1.94 -6.67 20.16
CA SER A 299 3.00 -6.22 21.07
C SER A 299 2.73 -6.60 22.53
N THR A 300 3.67 -7.26 23.22
CA THR A 300 3.62 -7.43 24.67
C THR A 300 4.92 -7.00 25.34
N PHE A 301 4.82 -6.44 26.53
CA PHE A 301 5.93 -5.99 27.35
C PHE A 301 5.45 -6.04 28.80
N THR A 302 6.21 -6.60 29.72
CA THR A 302 5.89 -6.67 31.16
C THR A 302 7.19 -6.63 31.92
N PHE A 303 7.22 -5.89 33.02
CA PHE A 303 8.43 -5.66 33.82
C PHE A 303 8.11 -5.82 35.30
N ASN A 304 8.95 -6.54 36.04
CA ASN A 304 8.88 -6.64 37.50
C ASN A 304 10.23 -6.26 38.10
N PHE A 305 10.18 -5.50 39.19
CA PHE A 305 11.32 -5.24 40.05
C PHE A 305 11.04 -5.86 41.42
N PHE A 306 11.97 -6.68 41.89
CA PHE A 306 11.97 -7.27 43.22
C PHE A 306 13.11 -6.65 44.02
N ASP A 307 12.74 -5.85 44.99
CA ASP A 307 13.70 -5.19 45.88
C ASP A 307 14.46 -6.25 46.71
N THR A 308 15.77 -6.07 46.87
CA THR A 308 16.59 -6.96 47.70
C THR A 308 17.08 -6.17 48.91
N PRO A 309 16.44 -6.34 50.09
CA PRO A 309 16.81 -5.58 51.27
C PRO A 309 18.31 -5.72 51.56
N GLY A 310 19.01 -4.60 51.63
CA GLY A 310 20.45 -4.54 51.81
C GLY A 310 20.88 -5.21 53.13
N PRO A 311 22.00 -5.96 53.14
CA PRO A 311 22.59 -6.40 54.39
C PRO A 311 23.12 -5.19 55.17
N THR A 312 22.85 -5.14 56.46
CA THR A 312 23.53 -4.19 57.37
C THR A 312 25.05 -4.36 57.21
N PRO A 313 25.82 -3.27 56.96
CA PRO A 313 25.58 -1.90 57.40
C PRO A 313 25.21 -0.89 56.29
N LEU A 314 24.90 -1.31 55.06
CA LEU A 314 24.28 -0.42 54.07
C LEU A 314 22.77 -0.73 54.05
N PRO A 315 21.96 -0.12 54.93
CA PRO A 315 20.51 -0.21 54.84
C PRO A 315 20.02 0.43 53.54
N ASP A 316 18.90 -0.06 53.02
CA ASP A 316 18.16 0.55 51.92
C ASP A 316 18.02 2.06 52.16
N VAL A 317 18.18 2.85 51.11
CA VAL A 317 18.10 4.30 51.26
C VAL A 317 16.64 4.72 51.45
N PHE A 318 15.71 3.96 50.86
CA PHE A 318 14.29 4.05 51.16
C PHE A 318 13.83 2.90 52.08
N PRO A 319 13.21 3.19 53.23
CA PRO A 319 12.75 2.15 54.12
C PRO A 319 11.55 1.38 53.54
N GLY A 320 11.66 0.06 53.48
CA GLY A 320 10.57 -0.86 53.13
C GLY A 320 10.66 -1.38 51.68
N ASP A 321 9.93 -2.45 51.40
CA ASP A 321 9.95 -3.16 50.11
C ASP A 321 9.44 -2.28 48.95
N GLN A 322 10.34 -1.94 48.03
CA GLN A 322 10.05 -1.15 46.83
C GLN A 322 9.66 -2.00 45.61
N SER A 323 9.36 -3.29 45.79
CA SER A 323 8.97 -4.18 44.70
C SER A 323 7.71 -3.70 43.98
N PHE A 324 7.69 -3.79 42.65
CA PHE A 324 6.52 -3.47 41.83
C PHE A 324 6.46 -4.27 40.53
N SER A 325 5.27 -4.35 39.97
CA SER A 325 5.02 -4.81 38.60
C SER A 325 4.55 -3.66 37.71
N LEU A 326 4.99 -3.63 36.46
CA LEU A 326 4.57 -2.68 35.43
C LEU A 326 3.84 -3.44 34.32
N THR A 327 2.60 -3.05 34.08
CA THR A 327 1.79 -3.52 32.95
C THR A 327 1.55 -2.36 31.98
N PRO A 328 2.08 -2.38 30.75
CA PRO A 328 1.84 -1.34 29.77
C PRO A 328 0.38 -1.35 29.32
N THR A 329 -0.18 -0.16 29.17
CA THR A 329 -1.52 0.08 28.64
C THR A 329 -1.49 0.56 27.19
N THR A 330 -0.41 1.20 26.77
CA THR A 330 -0.15 1.59 25.39
C THR A 330 1.31 1.33 25.05
N ILE A 331 1.61 1.03 23.79
CA ILE A 331 2.95 0.83 23.24
C ILE A 331 2.98 1.59 21.90
N SER A 332 3.94 2.50 21.72
CA SER A 332 4.17 3.17 20.43
C SER A 332 4.72 2.18 19.41
N SER A 333 4.56 2.45 18.12
CA SER A 333 5.30 1.69 17.10
C SER A 333 6.80 1.71 17.43
N PRO A 334 7.50 0.56 17.40
CA PRO A 334 8.93 0.50 17.63
C PRO A 334 9.67 1.20 16.49
N THR A 335 10.79 1.82 16.82
CA THR A 335 11.70 2.45 15.84
C THR A 335 13.10 1.89 15.99
N CYS A 336 13.76 1.60 14.87
CA CYS A 336 15.07 0.96 14.85
C CYS A 336 16.16 1.97 15.16
N ILE A 337 17.14 1.55 15.96
CA ILE A 337 18.26 2.38 16.38
C ILE A 337 19.56 1.62 16.19
N THR A 338 20.59 2.33 15.76
CA THR A 338 21.98 1.85 15.69
C THR A 338 22.87 2.51 16.73
N VAL A 339 22.31 3.45 17.50
CA VAL A 339 22.96 4.16 18.60
C VAL A 339 22.01 4.23 19.78
N LEU A 340 22.49 3.89 20.98
CA LEU A 340 21.69 3.99 22.19
C LEU A 340 21.34 5.45 22.52
N PRO A 341 20.08 5.76 22.84
CA PRO A 341 19.69 7.11 23.25
C PRO A 341 20.25 7.44 24.64
N ASP A 342 20.67 8.69 24.83
CA ASP A 342 20.99 9.19 26.17
C ASP A 342 19.69 9.44 26.94
N LEU A 343 19.38 8.53 27.86
CA LEU A 343 18.23 8.63 28.75
C LEU A 343 18.56 9.35 30.08
N GLY A 344 19.72 10.01 30.18
CA GLY A 344 20.12 10.75 31.38
C GLY A 344 20.46 9.85 32.57
N LEU A 345 20.85 8.59 32.31
CA LEU A 345 21.14 7.58 33.34
C LEU A 345 22.53 7.71 33.96
N GLY A 346 23.41 8.55 33.40
CA GLY A 346 24.75 8.80 33.95
C GLY A 346 25.71 7.59 33.88
N ILE A 347 25.42 6.62 33.00
CA ILE A 347 26.22 5.41 32.79
C ILE A 347 26.87 5.42 31.41
N VAL A 348 28.04 4.78 31.31
CA VAL A 348 28.71 4.56 30.02
C VAL A 348 28.00 3.41 29.32
N LEU A 349 27.32 3.71 28.22
CA LEU A 349 26.59 2.73 27.42
C LEU A 349 27.52 2.07 26.38
N PRO A 350 27.37 0.76 26.12
CA PRO A 350 28.16 0.08 25.08
C PRO A 350 27.70 0.48 23.67
N THR A 351 28.48 0.08 22.67
CA THR A 351 28.04 0.16 21.26
C THR A 351 27.08 -0.97 20.95
N ILE A 352 26.09 -0.71 20.09
CA ILE A 352 25.05 -1.68 19.73
C ILE A 352 25.13 -2.00 18.23
N ALA A 353 24.70 -3.20 17.86
CA ALA A 353 24.55 -3.59 16.47
C ALA A 353 23.19 -3.12 15.94
N LEU A 354 22.12 -3.43 16.68
CA LEU A 354 20.76 -3.03 16.39
C LEU A 354 19.97 -2.95 17.69
N GLY A 355 19.08 -1.98 17.79
CA GLY A 355 18.14 -1.88 18.89
C GLY A 355 16.81 -1.35 18.43
N LEU A 356 15.85 -1.36 19.34
CA LEU A 356 14.59 -0.66 19.19
C LEU A 356 14.30 0.20 20.41
N THR A 357 13.52 1.24 20.18
CA THR A 357 12.93 2.05 21.25
C THR A 357 11.42 2.09 21.12
N VAL A 358 10.73 1.98 22.26
CA VAL A 358 9.28 2.19 22.37
C VAL A 358 8.97 3.09 23.56
N THR A 359 7.86 3.81 23.43
CA THR A 359 7.32 4.67 24.49
C THR A 359 5.86 4.33 24.72
N GLY A 360 5.34 4.67 25.89
CA GLY A 360 3.92 4.50 26.15
C GLY A 360 3.53 4.84 27.58
N THR A 361 2.34 4.40 27.93
CA THR A 361 1.77 4.51 29.28
C THR A 361 1.60 3.13 29.88
N GLY A 362 1.78 3.00 31.19
CA GLY A 362 1.55 1.75 31.92
C GLY A 362 1.06 1.99 33.34
N VAL A 363 0.57 0.92 33.96
CA VAL A 363 0.18 0.90 35.36
C VAL A 363 1.27 0.19 36.16
N ARG A 364 1.89 0.93 37.08
CA ARG A 364 2.82 0.41 38.08
C ARG A 364 2.03 0.02 39.32
N THR A 365 2.15 -1.23 39.79
CA THR A 365 1.51 -1.74 41.01
C THR A 365 2.57 -2.14 42.02
N PHE A 366 2.63 -1.47 43.17
CA PHE A 366 3.55 -1.82 44.25
C PHE A 366 3.11 -3.09 44.96
N THR A 367 4.03 -4.04 45.13
CA THR A 367 3.72 -5.38 45.65
C THR A 367 3.34 -5.36 47.12
N ALA A 368 4.00 -4.53 47.93
CA ALA A 368 3.76 -4.45 49.37
C ALA A 368 2.43 -3.78 49.75
N THR A 369 2.00 -2.76 48.99
CA THR A 369 0.83 -1.93 49.32
C THR A 369 -0.38 -2.17 48.42
N GLY A 370 -0.16 -2.70 47.22
CA GLY A 370 -1.18 -2.77 46.17
C GLY A 370 -1.49 -1.42 45.52
N THR A 371 -0.77 -0.35 45.87
CA THR A 371 -0.98 0.99 45.30
C THR A 371 -0.67 0.97 43.80
N GLN A 372 -1.56 1.56 43.00
CA GLN A 372 -1.42 1.68 41.56
C GLN A 372 -1.16 3.12 41.13
N GLU A 373 -0.22 3.29 40.20
CA GLU A 373 0.11 4.57 39.60
C GLU A 373 0.22 4.46 38.09
N THR A 374 -0.36 5.43 37.38
CA THR A 374 -0.15 5.56 35.94
C THR A 374 1.18 6.28 35.70
N VAL A 375 2.04 5.66 34.91
CA VAL A 375 3.36 6.19 34.53
C VAL A 375 3.50 6.21 33.02
N ASN A 376 4.28 7.15 32.50
CA ASN A 376 4.82 7.03 31.15
C ASN A 376 6.11 6.22 31.21
N TYR A 377 6.46 5.52 30.15
CA TYR A 377 7.70 4.78 30.07
C TYR A 377 8.41 4.99 28.73
N THR A 378 9.73 4.85 28.78
CA THR A 378 10.61 4.65 27.62
C THR A 378 11.37 3.35 27.85
N LEU A 379 11.26 2.43 26.89
CA LEU A 379 12.00 1.18 26.86
C LEU A 379 12.93 1.16 25.66
N VAL A 380 14.17 0.72 25.89
CA VAL A 380 15.13 0.37 24.86
C VAL A 380 15.54 -1.09 25.02
N LEU A 381 15.47 -1.85 23.93
CA LEU A 381 16.01 -3.21 23.81
C LEU A 381 17.08 -3.16 22.72
N ALA A 382 18.31 -3.58 23.01
CA ALA A 382 19.38 -3.50 22.03
C ALA A 382 20.35 -4.67 22.10
N GLU A 383 20.60 -5.25 20.93
CA GLU A 383 21.65 -6.25 20.72
C GLU A 383 23.00 -5.57 20.60
N THR A 384 23.96 -6.15 21.31
CA THR A 384 25.36 -5.79 21.18
C THR A 384 26.04 -6.66 20.13
N GLY A 385 27.35 -6.50 19.93
CA GLY A 385 28.07 -7.35 18.98
C GLY A 385 28.05 -8.83 19.42
N LEU A 386 28.11 -9.75 18.46
CA LEU A 386 28.04 -11.20 18.68
C LEU A 386 28.78 -11.69 19.94
N GLY A 387 28.04 -12.29 20.87
CA GLY A 387 28.58 -12.90 22.09
C GLY A 387 28.94 -11.91 23.19
N LEU A 388 28.50 -10.65 23.08
CA LEU A 388 28.57 -9.65 24.14
C LEU A 388 27.20 -9.54 24.85
N PRO A 389 27.17 -9.08 26.11
CA PRO A 389 25.90 -8.91 26.80
C PRO A 389 25.08 -7.75 26.24
N ASP A 390 23.80 -8.00 26.04
CA ASP A 390 22.84 -7.04 25.51
C ASP A 390 22.39 -6.01 26.54
N VAL A 391 21.66 -5.01 26.03
CA VAL A 391 21.24 -3.85 26.80
C VAL A 391 19.73 -3.72 26.83
N VAL A 392 19.20 -3.58 28.06
CA VAL A 392 17.83 -3.13 28.30
C VAL A 392 17.87 -1.87 29.14
N LEU A 393 17.25 -0.80 28.64
CA LEU A 393 17.06 0.44 29.40
C LEU A 393 15.57 0.68 29.63
N LEU A 394 15.18 0.97 30.86
CA LEU A 394 13.82 1.35 31.21
C LEU A 394 13.83 2.63 32.04
N VAL A 395 13.03 3.62 31.64
CA VAL A 395 12.77 4.83 32.42
C VAL A 395 11.26 5.00 32.58
N LEU A 396 10.80 5.20 33.82
CA LEU A 396 9.43 5.54 34.14
C LEU A 396 9.34 7.00 34.58
N THR A 397 8.37 7.75 34.06
CA THR A 397 8.10 9.14 34.45
C THR A 397 6.65 9.32 34.91
N ASN A 398 6.43 10.28 35.79
CA ASN A 398 5.08 10.66 36.22
C ASN A 398 4.37 11.56 35.20
N GLY A 399 3.14 11.98 35.48
CA GLY A 399 2.35 12.87 34.61
C GLY A 399 2.97 14.27 34.35
N ALA A 400 3.98 14.67 35.13
CA ALA A 400 4.74 15.90 34.91
C ALA A 400 6.05 15.67 34.13
N GLY A 401 6.30 14.44 33.66
CA GLY A 401 7.52 14.07 32.94
C GLY A 401 8.75 13.88 33.83
N VAL A 402 8.58 13.85 35.16
CA VAL A 402 9.68 13.64 36.11
C VAL A 402 9.94 12.14 36.27
N PRO A 403 11.20 11.66 36.11
CA PRO A 403 11.55 10.26 36.35
C PRO A 403 11.31 9.82 37.78
N VAL A 404 10.66 8.67 37.92
CA VAL A 404 10.30 8.03 39.20
C VAL A 404 10.92 6.64 39.35
N PHE A 405 11.48 6.10 38.27
CA PHE A 405 12.23 4.85 38.26
C PHE A 405 13.12 4.80 37.03
N SER A 406 14.33 4.28 37.16
CA SER A 406 15.10 3.83 36.01
C SER A 406 15.96 2.61 36.31
N ALA A 407 16.14 1.78 35.28
CA ALA A 407 16.98 0.59 35.31
C ALA A 407 17.78 0.49 34.01
N ALA A 408 19.05 0.11 34.15
CA ALA A 408 19.93 -0.21 33.04
C ALA A 408 20.54 -1.59 33.24
N LEU A 409 20.13 -2.52 32.40
CA LEU A 409 20.61 -3.90 32.40
C LEU A 409 21.63 -4.00 31.25
N THR A 410 22.91 -4.03 31.58
CA THR A 410 24.02 -4.12 30.61
C THR A 410 24.71 -5.48 30.61
N VAL A 411 24.05 -6.48 31.21
CA VAL A 411 24.55 -7.85 31.38
C VAL A 411 23.49 -8.87 30.94
N VAL A 412 22.59 -8.46 30.04
CA VAL A 412 21.58 -9.37 29.47
C VAL A 412 22.32 -10.41 28.64
N PRO A 413 22.12 -11.72 28.86
CA PRO A 413 22.75 -12.73 28.01
C PRO A 413 22.32 -12.58 26.54
N ASP A 414 23.27 -12.68 25.62
CA ASP A 414 23.11 -12.57 24.15
C ASP A 414 21.98 -13.48 23.62
N GLU A 415 21.78 -14.65 24.24
CA GLU A 415 20.71 -15.57 23.84
C GLU A 415 19.30 -15.19 24.31
N GLN A 416 19.15 -14.16 25.16
CA GLN A 416 17.87 -13.79 25.79
C GLN A 416 17.17 -12.60 25.14
N LEU A 417 17.86 -11.82 24.31
CA LEU A 417 17.32 -10.65 23.65
C LEU A 417 17.72 -10.69 22.16
N LEU A 418 16.74 -10.60 21.28
CA LEU A 418 16.96 -10.54 19.84
C LEU A 418 16.21 -9.33 19.29
N VAL A 419 16.87 -8.52 18.47
CA VAL A 419 16.27 -7.39 17.77
C VAL A 419 16.43 -7.59 16.28
N GLN A 420 15.35 -7.38 15.54
CA GLN A 420 15.40 -7.47 14.10
C GLN A 420 14.69 -6.29 13.45
N ASP A 421 15.29 -5.79 12.38
CA ASP A 421 14.69 -4.83 11.49
C ASP A 421 13.53 -5.46 10.71
N CYS A 422 12.36 -4.81 10.77
CA CYS A 422 11.20 -5.18 9.99
C CYS A 422 11.25 -4.47 8.64
N VAL A 423 12.23 -4.86 7.81
CA VAL A 423 12.59 -4.25 6.52
C VAL A 423 11.39 -3.57 5.85
N THR A 424 11.43 -2.25 5.83
CA THR A 424 10.40 -1.41 5.24
C THR A 424 10.83 -0.88 3.87
N PHE A 425 9.89 -0.36 3.09
CA PHE A 425 10.17 0.12 1.72
C PHE A 425 11.35 1.12 1.62
N PRO A 426 11.57 2.07 2.56
CA PRO A 426 12.73 2.97 2.58
C PRO A 426 14.10 2.28 2.71
N ASP A 427 14.19 1.12 3.35
CA ASP A 427 15.47 0.44 3.66
C ASP A 427 16.09 -0.23 2.41
N VAL A 428 15.26 -0.47 1.39
CA VAL A 428 15.63 -1.15 0.15
C VAL A 428 15.86 -0.19 -1.02
N ILE A 429 15.58 1.11 -0.83
CA ILE A 429 15.88 2.14 -1.82
C ILE A 429 17.28 2.69 -1.49
N PRO A 430 18.32 2.45 -2.29
CA PRO A 430 19.59 3.11 -2.09
C PRO A 430 19.32 4.62 -2.14
N THR A 431 19.64 5.31 -1.04
CA THR A 431 19.63 6.77 -1.01
C THR A 431 20.42 7.25 -2.23
N PRO A 432 19.87 8.14 -3.07
CA PRO A 432 20.61 8.64 -4.21
C PRO A 432 21.86 9.31 -3.66
N SER A 433 23.02 8.69 -3.89
CA SER A 433 24.31 9.32 -3.66
C SER A 433 24.38 10.50 -4.61
N ILE A 434 24.18 11.71 -4.07
CA ILE A 434 24.37 12.94 -4.82
C ILE A 434 25.87 13.00 -5.17
N PRO A 435 26.24 13.07 -6.47
CA PRO A 435 27.62 13.30 -6.86
C PRO A 435 28.11 14.70 -6.49
#